data_AF-A0A9E1PEG4-F1
#
_entry.id   AF-A0A9E1PEG4-F1
#
_cell.length_a   1.000
_cell.length_b   1.000
_cell.length_c   1.000
_cell.angle_alpha   90.00
_cell.angle_beta   90.00
_cell.angle_gamma   90.00
#
_symmetry.space_group_name_H-M   'P 1'
#
loop_
_entity.id
_entity.type
_entity.pdbx_description
1 polymer ?
#
loop_
_entity_poly.entity_id
_entity_poly.type
_entity_poly.pdbx_seq_one_letter_code
_entity_poly.pdbx_strand_id
1 'polypeptide(L)'
;FSLYRRISNKDNQKPWIIAIGAKSQINFGVKDQQFLAAMGESGSVRGWHYPNSLNYDDPKQSYRFGFHNLKSSIELRKVIVPRFPMMNLYEFGVTSALFIDWGVTTQDEFSNLFKMTPILGTGFSLQLQMPFVSILRLDYGYGYYKGKQIDKAFHLAAVHQI
;
A
#
# COMPACT_ATOMS: atom_id res chain seq x y z
N PHE A 1 -6.23 -7.49 -7.48
CA PHE A 1 -5.63 -7.61 -8.83
C PHE A 1 -4.47 -6.64 -8.94
N SER A 2 -3.42 -7.01 -9.67
CA SER A 2 -2.26 -6.14 -9.93
C SER A 2 -1.79 -6.31 -11.37
N LEU A 3 -1.51 -5.20 -12.04
CA LEU A 3 -0.97 -5.12 -13.39
C LEU A 3 0.41 -4.45 -13.34
N TYR A 4 1.35 -5.00 -14.11
CA TYR A 4 2.69 -4.44 -14.26
C TYR A 4 3.00 -4.25 -15.74
N ARG A 5 3.46 -3.06 -16.10
CA ARG A 5 3.87 -2.74 -17.47
C ARG A 5 5.22 -2.06 -17.48
N ARG A 6 6.18 -2.67 -18.16
CA ARG A 6 7.46 -2.04 -18.49
C ARG A 6 7.24 -0.94 -19.52
N ILE A 7 7.81 0.23 -19.27
CA ILE A 7 7.70 1.40 -20.17
C ILE A 7 9.04 1.81 -20.81
N SER A 8 10.16 1.19 -20.40
CA SER A 8 11.46 1.37 -21.05
C SER A 8 11.74 0.32 -22.13
N ASN A 9 12.61 0.66 -23.09
CA ASN A 9 13.16 -0.26 -24.11
C ASN A 9 13.57 -1.60 -23.49
N LYS A 10 13.33 -2.71 -24.21
CA LYS A 10 13.51 -4.08 -23.71
C LYS A 10 14.95 -4.40 -23.27
N ASP A 11 15.94 -3.76 -23.89
CA ASP A 11 17.37 -4.01 -23.61
C ASP A 11 17.89 -3.25 -22.37
N ASN A 12 17.10 -2.32 -21.83
CA ASN A 12 17.49 -1.58 -20.64
C ASN A 12 17.50 -2.49 -19.40
N GLN A 13 18.66 -2.78 -18.83
CA GLN A 13 18.75 -3.62 -17.63
C GLN A 13 18.13 -2.96 -16.39
N LYS A 14 17.93 -1.64 -16.41
CA LYS A 14 17.35 -0.82 -15.33
C LYS A 14 16.03 -0.18 -15.79
N PRO A 15 14.98 -0.97 -16.10
CA PRO A 15 13.77 -0.42 -16.68
C PRO A 15 12.96 0.45 -15.73
N TRP A 16 12.15 1.31 -16.32
CA TRP A 16 10.98 1.90 -15.69
C TRP A 16 9.77 0.98 -15.84
N ILE A 17 8.99 0.85 -14.78
CA ILE A 17 7.81 -0.02 -14.70
C ILE A 17 6.68 0.77 -14.07
N ILE A 18 5.50 0.75 -14.68
CA ILE A 18 4.26 1.21 -14.06
C ILE A 18 3.57 -0.01 -13.46
N ALA A 19 3.19 0.08 -12.19
CA ALA A 19 2.40 -0.91 -11.48
C ALA A 19 1.07 -0.30 -11.07
N ILE A 20 -0.03 -1.02 -11.26
CA ILE A 20 -1.36 -0.61 -10.83
C ILE A 20 -1.97 -1.78 -10.06
N GLY A 21 -2.45 -1.52 -8.85
CA GLY A 21 -3.06 -2.52 -7.98
C GLY A 21 -4.41 -2.07 -7.46
N ALA A 22 -5.31 -3.02 -7.24
CA ALA A 22 -6.56 -2.82 -6.53
C ALA A 22 -6.89 -4.05 -5.67
N LYS A 23 -7.36 -3.82 -4.45
CA LYS A 23 -7.80 -4.85 -3.51
C LYS A 23 -9.09 -4.39 -2.84
N SER A 24 -10.02 -5.31 -2.68
CA SER A 24 -11.27 -5.09 -1.98
C SER A 24 -11.41 -6.15 -0.89
N GLN A 25 -12.10 -5.79 0.18
CA GLN A 25 -12.54 -6.69 1.23
C GLN A 25 -14.01 -6.45 1.49
N ILE A 26 -14.77 -7.53 1.60
CA ILE A 26 -16.21 -7.48 1.85
C ILE A 26 -16.54 -8.56 2.87
N ASN A 27 -17.12 -8.17 4.00
CA ASN A 27 -17.52 -9.10 5.05
C ASN A 27 -19.05 -9.26 5.05
N PHE A 28 -19.57 -10.49 5.10
CA PHE A 28 -21.01 -10.79 5.15
C PHE A 28 -21.37 -11.44 6.49
N GLY A 29 -22.62 -11.26 6.94
CA GLY A 29 -23.13 -11.86 8.19
C GLY A 29 -22.89 -11.00 9.43
N VAL A 30 -22.75 -11.65 10.58
CA VAL A 30 -22.49 -10.96 11.87
C VAL A 30 -21.09 -10.36 11.84
N LYS A 31 -21.03 -9.02 11.88
CA LYS A 31 -19.77 -8.27 11.80
C LYS A 31 -19.11 -8.20 13.18
N ASP A 32 -18.14 -9.07 13.39
CA ASP A 32 -17.30 -9.06 14.59
C ASP A 32 -16.21 -7.97 14.45
N GLN A 33 -16.12 -7.08 15.45
CA GLN A 33 -15.17 -5.98 15.49
C GLN A 33 -13.71 -6.43 15.41
N GLN A 34 -13.39 -7.68 15.77
CA GLN A 34 -12.05 -8.24 15.60
C GLN A 34 -11.60 -8.30 14.12
N PHE A 35 -12.55 -8.33 13.18
CA PHE A 35 -12.29 -8.35 11.73
C PHE A 35 -12.43 -6.98 11.07
N LEU A 36 -12.48 -5.91 11.87
CA LEU A 36 -12.50 -4.55 11.37
C LEU A 36 -11.15 -4.24 10.69
N ALA A 37 -11.19 -3.98 9.39
CA ALA A 37 -9.99 -3.59 8.66
C ALA A 37 -9.69 -2.12 8.89
N ALA A 38 -8.40 -1.80 8.95
CA ALA A 38 -7.93 -0.44 9.16
C ALA A 38 -7.13 0.07 7.96
N MET A 39 -7.24 1.38 7.73
CA MET A 39 -6.58 2.10 6.66
C MET A 39 -5.44 2.95 7.20
N GLY A 40 -4.33 2.94 6.47
CA GLY A 40 -3.09 3.64 6.84
C GLY A 40 -1.93 2.72 7.22
N GLU A 41 -2.04 1.42 7.00
CA GLU A 41 -0.93 0.47 7.02
C GLU A 41 -0.25 0.37 5.63
N SER A 42 0.98 -0.15 5.57
CA SER A 42 1.76 -0.34 4.32
C SER A 42 1.02 -1.17 3.26
N GLY A 43 0.15 -2.09 3.68
CA GLY A 43 -0.69 -2.90 2.80
C GLY A 43 -2.00 -2.24 2.36
N SER A 44 -2.24 -0.98 2.74
CA SER A 44 -3.47 -0.23 2.45
C SER A 44 -3.20 1.08 1.70
N VAL A 45 -3.08 2.19 2.43
CA VAL A 45 -2.79 3.53 1.93
C VAL A 45 -1.59 4.05 2.72
N ARG A 46 -0.42 4.08 2.08
CA ARG A 46 0.83 4.52 2.72
C ARG A 46 0.84 6.03 3.00
N GLY A 47 1.75 6.47 3.86
CA GLY A 47 1.89 7.87 4.25
C GLY A 47 1.03 8.31 5.44
N TRP A 48 0.21 7.39 5.96
CA TRP A 48 -0.51 7.52 7.23
C TRP A 48 0.19 6.70 8.31
N HIS A 49 0.17 7.13 9.57
CA HIS A 49 0.67 6.29 10.65
C HIS A 49 -0.19 5.04 10.83
N TYR A 50 0.42 3.98 11.33
CA TYR A 50 -0.32 2.77 11.70
C TYR A 50 -1.47 3.13 12.66
N PRO A 51 -2.67 2.57 12.41
CA PRO A 51 -3.79 2.66 13.35
C PRO A 51 -3.39 2.25 14.77
N ASN A 52 -3.91 2.95 15.77
CA ASN A 52 -3.66 2.75 17.20
C ASN A 52 -4.96 3.03 17.99
N SER A 53 -4.96 2.80 19.31
CA SER A 53 -6.17 3.00 20.12
C SER A 53 -6.70 4.43 20.04
N LEU A 54 -5.82 5.44 20.05
CA LEU A 54 -6.20 6.85 20.03
C LEU A 54 -6.99 7.22 18.76
N ASN A 55 -6.58 6.70 17.59
CA ASN A 55 -7.29 6.97 16.35
C ASN A 55 -8.49 6.04 16.12
N TYR A 56 -8.51 4.86 16.74
CA TYR A 56 -9.67 3.97 16.75
C TYR A 56 -10.84 4.57 17.54
N ASP A 57 -10.56 5.14 18.72
CA ASP A 57 -11.58 5.71 19.60
C ASP A 57 -12.01 7.14 19.21
N ASP A 58 -11.32 7.78 18.25
CA ASP A 58 -11.65 9.12 17.76
C ASP A 58 -12.76 9.07 16.68
N PRO A 59 -13.99 9.55 16.95
CA PRO A 59 -15.06 9.53 15.97
C PRO A 59 -14.73 10.30 14.68
N LYS A 60 -13.82 11.28 14.76
CA LYS A 60 -13.37 12.06 13.60
C LYS A 60 -12.48 11.26 12.67
N GLN A 61 -11.90 10.13 13.11
CA GLN A 61 -11.04 9.25 12.32
C GLN A 61 -11.69 7.90 11.96
N SER A 62 -12.98 7.75 12.25
CA SER A 62 -13.80 6.58 11.86
C SER A 62 -13.70 6.22 10.37
N TYR A 63 -13.42 7.19 9.49
CA TYR A 63 -13.19 6.98 8.05
C TYR A 63 -11.98 6.08 7.73
N ARG A 64 -11.18 5.69 8.73
CA ARG A 64 -10.05 4.78 8.60
C ARG A 64 -10.40 3.33 8.93
N PHE A 65 -11.58 3.06 9.45
CA PHE A 65 -11.95 1.74 9.98
C PHE A 65 -13.26 1.24 9.37
N GLY A 66 -13.26 0.01 8.85
CA GLY A 66 -14.46 -0.57 8.26
C GLY A 66 -14.36 -2.04 7.93
N PHE A 67 -15.52 -2.68 7.81
CA PHE A 67 -15.67 -4.09 7.46
C PHE A 67 -15.61 -4.32 5.95
N HIS A 68 -15.95 -3.28 5.18
CA HIS A 68 -15.84 -3.27 3.74
C HIS A 68 -14.81 -2.23 3.34
N ASN A 69 -13.92 -2.58 2.43
CA ASN A 69 -12.96 -1.63 1.90
C ASN A 69 -12.70 -1.84 0.41
N LEU A 70 -12.30 -0.74 -0.23
CA LEU A 70 -11.71 -0.73 -1.55
C LEU A 70 -10.46 0.15 -1.50
N LYS A 71 -9.34 -0.43 -1.91
CA LYS A 71 -8.04 0.26 -1.95
C LYS A 71 -7.34 0.00 -3.26
N SER A 72 -6.63 1.00 -3.75
CA SER A 72 -5.89 0.91 -5.00
C SER A 72 -4.64 1.78 -4.95
N SER A 73 -3.66 1.39 -5.74
CA SER A 73 -2.34 1.99 -5.77
C SER A 73 -1.84 2.06 -7.21
N ILE A 74 -1.19 3.16 -7.54
CA ILE A 74 -0.41 3.33 -8.76
C ILE A 74 1.03 3.61 -8.35
N GLU A 75 1.97 2.87 -8.91
CA GLU A 75 3.39 3.06 -8.63
C GLU A 75 4.19 3.21 -9.92
N LEU A 76 5.05 4.23 -9.96
CA LEU A 76 6.10 4.37 -10.94
C LEU A 76 7.40 3.85 -10.33
N ARG A 77 7.87 2.70 -10.81
CA ARG A 77 9.04 2.00 -10.30
C ARG A 77 10.24 2.15 -11.23
N LYS A 78 11.41 2.29 -10.65
CA LYS A 78 12.71 2.28 -11.32
C LYS A 78 13.59 1.22 -10.71
N VAL A 79 14.01 0.26 -11.52
CA VAL A 79 15.05 -0.69 -11.13
C VAL A 79 16.38 0.07 -11.06
N ILE A 80 17.01 0.10 -9.88
CA ILE A 80 18.30 0.75 -9.65
C ILE A 80 19.42 -0.29 -9.79
N VAL A 81 19.24 -1.43 -9.12
CA VAL A 81 20.11 -2.60 -9.20
C VAL A 81 19.25 -3.75 -9.71
N PRO A 82 19.50 -4.25 -10.93
CA PRO A 82 18.77 -5.41 -11.47
C PRO A 82 18.91 -6.60 -10.53
N ARG A 83 17.90 -7.47 -10.50
CA ARG A 83 17.95 -8.68 -9.68
C ARG A 83 19.07 -9.60 -10.21
N PHE A 84 20.00 -9.99 -9.35
CA PHE A 84 21.06 -10.94 -9.69
C PHE A 84 21.26 -11.98 -8.59
N PRO A 85 21.60 -13.23 -8.94
CA PRO A 85 21.94 -14.25 -7.97
C PRO A 85 23.34 -13.99 -7.40
N MET A 86 23.46 -13.88 -6.08
CA MET A 86 24.76 -13.89 -5.39
C MET A 86 25.26 -15.32 -5.17
N MET A 87 24.36 -16.25 -4.86
CA MET A 87 24.61 -17.68 -4.73
C MET A 87 23.32 -18.45 -5.07
N ASN A 88 23.37 -19.78 -5.06
CA ASN A 88 22.15 -20.59 -5.15
C ASN A 88 21.16 -20.16 -4.06
N LEU A 89 19.93 -19.80 -4.47
CA LEU A 89 18.82 -19.34 -3.62
C LEU A 89 19.00 -17.94 -2.99
N TYR A 90 20.11 -17.23 -3.26
CA TYR A 90 20.34 -15.87 -2.76
C TYR A 90 20.34 -14.88 -3.89
N GLU A 91 19.33 -14.02 -3.92
CA GLU A 91 19.16 -13.00 -4.94
C GLU A 91 19.13 -11.62 -4.30
N PHE A 92 19.74 -10.66 -4.98
CA PHE A 92 19.78 -9.27 -4.56
C PHE A 92 19.27 -8.36 -5.67
N GLY A 93 18.56 -7.31 -5.29
CA GLY A 93 18.05 -6.31 -6.21
C GLY A 93 17.52 -5.08 -5.48
N VAL A 94 17.54 -3.93 -6.14
CA VAL A 94 17.07 -2.67 -5.57
C VAL A 94 16.18 -1.95 -6.56
N THR A 95 14.98 -1.60 -6.12
CA THR A 95 14.00 -0.83 -6.88
C THR A 95 13.53 0.34 -6.05
N SER A 96 13.52 1.55 -6.64
CA SER A 96 12.84 2.70 -6.06
C SER A 96 11.49 2.89 -6.72
N ALA A 97 10.51 3.45 -6.01
CA ALA A 97 9.22 3.77 -6.58
C ALA A 97 8.64 5.07 -6.01
N LEU A 98 7.87 5.76 -6.85
CA LEU A 98 6.90 6.76 -6.41
C LEU A 98 5.53 6.11 -6.40
N PHE A 99 4.73 6.39 -5.39
CA PHE A 99 3.38 5.82 -5.27
C PHE A 99 2.31 6.87 -5.05
N ILE A 100 1.11 6.54 -5.52
CA ILE A 100 -0.15 7.19 -5.18
C ILE A 100 -1.12 6.08 -4.78
N ASP A 101 -1.55 6.11 -3.53
CA ASP A 101 -2.50 5.19 -2.94
C ASP A 101 -3.80 5.92 -2.65
N TRP A 102 -4.91 5.23 -2.79
CA TRP A 102 -6.20 5.71 -2.34
C TRP A 102 -7.02 4.55 -1.77
N GLY A 103 -7.89 4.88 -0.81
CA GLY A 103 -8.73 3.88 -0.18
C GLY A 103 -9.97 4.48 0.46
N VAL A 104 -11.03 3.69 0.45
CA VAL A 104 -12.30 3.94 1.14
C VAL A 104 -12.66 2.73 1.98
N THR A 105 -13.28 2.99 3.12
CA THR A 105 -13.77 1.94 4.02
C THR A 105 -15.10 2.35 4.63
N THR A 106 -15.93 1.38 4.99
CA THR A 106 -17.21 1.61 5.66
C THR A 106 -17.51 0.48 6.63
N GLN A 107 -18.20 0.81 7.72
CA GLN A 107 -18.74 -0.16 8.66
C GLN A 107 -20.14 -0.63 8.26
N ASP A 108 -20.85 0.16 7.45
CA ASP A 108 -22.23 -0.08 7.03
C ASP A 108 -22.29 -1.01 5.81
N GLU A 109 -23.25 -0.81 4.91
CA GLU A 109 -23.36 -1.54 3.66
C GLU A 109 -22.21 -1.25 2.69
N PHE A 110 -21.84 -2.26 1.89
CA PHE A 110 -20.87 -2.12 0.82
C PHE A 110 -21.23 -0.99 -0.17
N SER A 111 -22.52 -0.78 -0.44
CA SER A 111 -23.05 0.27 -1.31
C SER A 111 -22.61 1.68 -0.89
N ASN A 112 -22.39 1.91 0.41
CA ASN A 112 -21.98 3.19 0.96
C ASN A 112 -20.49 3.49 0.72
N LEU A 113 -19.65 2.52 0.32
CA LEU A 113 -18.24 2.79 -0.03
C LEU A 113 -18.09 3.88 -1.09
N PHE A 114 -18.98 3.90 -2.08
CA PHE A 114 -18.93 4.87 -3.17
C PHE A 114 -19.36 6.28 -2.76
N LYS A 115 -19.94 6.45 -1.57
CA LYS A 115 -20.29 7.75 -0.98
C LYS A 115 -19.21 8.27 -0.02
N MET A 116 -18.26 7.42 0.37
CA MET A 116 -17.22 7.79 1.31
C MET A 116 -16.17 8.67 0.64
N THR A 117 -15.65 9.64 1.39
CA THR A 117 -14.47 10.40 0.95
C THR A 117 -13.23 9.50 1.07
N PRO A 118 -12.45 9.32 0.00
CA PRO A 118 -11.23 8.52 0.06
C PRO A 118 -10.17 9.19 0.93
N ILE A 119 -9.40 8.36 1.63
CA ILE A 119 -8.07 8.77 2.07
C ILE A 119 -7.09 8.58 0.92
N LEU A 120 -6.09 9.44 0.86
CA LEU A 120 -5.04 9.43 -0.14
C LEU A 120 -3.69 9.31 0.54
N GLY A 121 -2.76 8.70 -0.15
CA GLY A 121 -1.38 8.54 0.27
C GLY A 121 -0.45 8.73 -0.90
N THR A 122 0.65 9.46 -0.73
CA THR A 122 1.67 9.55 -1.78
C THR A 122 3.06 9.65 -1.18
N GLY A 123 4.06 9.14 -1.88
CA GLY A 123 5.40 9.14 -1.35
C GLY A 123 6.37 8.31 -2.17
N PHE A 124 7.47 7.95 -1.49
CA PHE A 124 8.58 7.20 -2.03
C PHE A 124 8.69 5.83 -1.35
N SER A 125 9.10 4.83 -2.12
CA SER A 125 9.32 3.46 -1.66
C SER A 125 10.68 2.98 -2.12
N LEU A 126 11.48 2.43 -1.21
CA LEU A 126 12.68 1.67 -1.53
C LEU A 126 12.42 0.19 -1.26
N GLN A 127 12.58 -0.63 -2.30
CA GLN A 127 12.30 -2.05 -2.28
C GLN A 127 13.61 -2.81 -2.45
N LEU A 128 14.01 -3.53 -1.41
CA LEU A 128 15.22 -4.34 -1.33
C LEU A 128 14.81 -5.80 -1.47
N GLN A 129 15.28 -6.45 -2.52
CA GLN A 129 15.23 -7.90 -2.64
C GLN A 129 16.47 -8.44 -1.95
N MET A 130 16.29 -9.26 -0.91
CA MET A 130 17.36 -9.76 -0.06
C MET A 130 17.22 -11.26 0.14
N PRO A 131 18.31 -11.96 0.52
CA PRO A 131 18.20 -13.31 1.07
C PRO A 131 17.16 -13.37 2.20
N PHE A 132 16.34 -14.43 2.22
CA PHE A 132 15.32 -14.75 3.25
C PHE A 132 14.06 -13.88 3.31
N VAL A 133 14.07 -12.67 2.73
CA VAL A 133 12.89 -11.81 2.63
C VAL A 133 12.66 -11.47 1.16
N SER A 134 11.58 -11.99 0.57
CA SER A 134 11.32 -11.84 -0.86
C SER A 134 11.42 -10.37 -1.30
N ILE A 135 10.79 -9.46 -0.54
CA ILE A 135 10.96 -8.01 -0.70
C ILE A 135 10.83 -7.31 0.66
N LEU A 136 11.88 -6.60 1.09
CA LEU A 136 11.82 -5.63 2.17
C LEU A 136 11.51 -4.25 1.60
N ARG A 137 10.54 -3.54 2.16
CA ARG A 137 10.08 -2.24 1.70
C ARG A 137 10.23 -1.19 2.79
N LEU A 138 10.82 -0.06 2.40
CA LEU A 138 10.94 1.15 3.18
C LEU A 138 10.11 2.22 2.48
N ASP A 139 8.96 2.55 3.04
CA ASP A 139 8.03 3.51 2.45
C ASP A 139 8.00 4.77 3.30
N TYR A 140 8.18 5.94 2.69
CA TYR A 140 7.97 7.23 3.34
C TYR A 140 6.98 8.05 2.53
N GLY A 141 5.93 8.54 3.17
CA GLY A 141 4.89 9.27 2.45
C GLY A 141 4.08 10.20 3.31
N TYR A 142 3.16 10.88 2.64
CA TYR A 142 2.25 11.87 3.19
C TYR A 142 0.80 11.40 3.00
N GLY A 143 0.01 11.52 4.06
CA GLY A 143 -1.40 11.14 4.09
C GLY A 143 -2.30 12.36 3.94
N TYR A 144 -3.30 12.27 3.06
CA TYR A 144 -4.23 13.35 2.77
C TYR A 144 -5.68 12.91 2.91
N TYR A 145 -6.50 13.78 3.49
CA TYR A 145 -7.93 13.58 3.59
C TYR A 145 -8.66 14.90 3.39
N LYS A 146 -9.74 14.90 2.60
CA LYS A 146 -10.50 16.10 2.23
C LYS A 146 -9.62 17.25 1.69
N GLY A 147 -8.62 16.89 0.87
CA GLY A 147 -7.70 17.85 0.24
C GLY A 147 -6.65 18.46 1.16
N LYS A 148 -6.61 18.10 2.46
CA LYS A 148 -5.60 18.57 3.41
C LYS A 148 -4.59 17.47 3.69
N GLN A 149 -3.32 17.85 3.84
CA GLN A 149 -2.31 16.96 4.40
C GLN A 149 -2.63 16.78 5.89
N ILE A 150 -2.89 15.55 6.30
CA ILE A 150 -3.20 15.21 7.70
C ILE A 150 -2.00 14.53 8.35
N ASP A 151 -1.21 13.78 7.58
CA ASP A 151 -0.22 12.88 8.15
C ASP A 151 1.07 12.79 7.32
N LYS A 152 2.11 12.24 7.94
CA LYS A 152 3.37 11.81 7.31
C LYS A 152 3.92 10.61 8.05
N ALA A 153 4.24 9.52 7.36
CA ALA A 153 4.65 8.29 8.03
C ALA A 153 5.74 7.53 7.28
N PHE A 154 6.55 6.83 8.06
CA PHE A 154 7.50 5.84 7.59
C PHE A 154 6.98 4.44 7.89
N HIS A 155 6.95 3.56 6.89
CA HIS A 155 6.56 2.16 7.03
C HIS A 155 7.71 1.23 6.65
N LEU A 156 7.81 0.15 7.43
CA LEU A 156 8.65 -1.00 7.12
C LEU A 156 7.73 -2.18 6.83
N ALA A 157 7.86 -2.80 5.65
CA ALA A 157 7.07 -3.98 5.30
C ALA A 157 7.93 -5.07 4.70
N ALA A 158 7.72 -6.30 5.14
CA ALA A 158 8.30 -7.50 4.55
C ALA A 158 7.19 -8.24 3.79
N VAL A 159 7.36 -8.41 2.48
CA VAL A 159 6.47 -9.26 1.68
C VAL A 159 7.06 -10.65 1.67
N HIS A 160 6.33 -11.62 2.22
CA HIS A 160 6.62 -13.03 2.08
C HIS A 160 5.87 -13.56 0.84
N GLN A 161 6.57 -14.17 -0.11
CA GLN A 161 5.93 -15.05 -1.08
C GLN A 161 5.61 -16.35 -0.35
N ILE A 162 4.31 -16.62 -0.12
CA ILE A 162 3.82 -17.94 0.30
C ILE A 162 3.88 -18.87 -0.91
#